data_AF-A0A7W2FSA0-F1
#
_entry.id   AF-A0A7W2FSA0-F1
#
_cell.length_a   1.000
_cell.length_b   1.000
_cell.length_c   1.000
_cell.angle_alpha   90.00
_cell.angle_beta   90.00
_cell.angle_gamma   90.00
#
_symmetry.space_group_name_H-M   'P 1'
#
loop_
_entity.id
_entity.type
_entity.pdbx_description
1 polymer ?
#
loop_
_entity_poly.entity_id
_entity_poly.type
_entity_poly.pdbx_seq_one_letter_code
_entity_poly.pdbx_strand_id
1 'polypeptide(L)' 'MNLIGLQLDAKAKQLVSESFEELDEQDGWLKVPVRIAAQIDSILREEQYVGTVVWFSESDFIEKEIIYTGLAAPTL' A
#
# COMPACT_ATOMS: atom_id res chain seq x y z
N MET A 1 -18.48 -4.58 1.49
CA MET A 1 -17.03 -4.85 1.60
C MET A 1 -16.33 -3.56 1.24
N ASN A 2 -15.54 -2.97 2.15
CA ASN A 2 -14.83 -1.73 1.87
C ASN A 2 -13.53 -2.08 1.15
N LEU A 3 -13.50 -1.81 -0.15
CA LEU A 3 -12.31 -1.93 -0.97
C LEU A 3 -11.57 -0.59 -0.94
N ILE A 4 -10.26 -0.69 -0.96
CA ILE A 4 -9.32 0.43 -1.07
C ILE A 4 -8.58 0.24 -2.38
N GLY A 5 -8.51 1.30 -3.17
CA GLY A 5 -7.54 1.41 -4.25
C GLY A 5 -6.18 1.78 -3.68
N LEU A 6 -5.16 1.01 -4.01
CA LEU A 6 -3.77 1.33 -3.69
C LEU A 6 -3.00 1.59 -4.97
N GLN A 7 -2.34 2.73 -5.06
CA GLN A 7 -1.36 2.95 -6.11
C GLN A 7 0.03 2.71 -5.53
N LEU A 8 0.63 1.62 -5.96
CA LEU A 8 2.00 1.23 -5.60
C LEU A 8 2.92 1.57 -6.77
N ASP A 9 4.13 2.05 -6.48
CA ASP A 9 5.21 2.12 -7.48
C ASP A 9 5.84 0.74 -7.69
N ALA A 10 6.73 0.64 -8.69
CA ALA A 10 7.36 -0.63 -9.06
C ALA A 10 8.11 -1.30 -7.89
N LYS A 11 8.74 -0.54 -7.00
CA LYS A 11 9.49 -1.08 -5.86
C LYS A 11 8.54 -1.56 -4.77
N ALA A 12 7.50 -0.79 -4.43
CA ALA A 12 6.48 -1.24 -3.49
C ALA A 12 5.77 -2.51 -4.00
N LYS A 13 5.45 -2.57 -5.31
CA LYS A 13 4.89 -3.78 -5.96
C LYS A 13 5.81 -4.98 -5.79
N GLN A 14 7.09 -4.83 -6.09
CA GLN A 14 8.05 -5.93 -5.98
C GLN A 14 8.08 -6.51 -4.56
N LEU A 15 8.06 -5.67 -3.53
CA LEU A 15 8.05 -6.10 -2.12
C LEU A 15 6.76 -6.85 -1.76
N VAL A 16 5.61 -6.34 -2.20
CA VAL A 16 4.31 -6.99 -1.88
C VAL A 16 4.05 -8.23 -2.73
N SER A 17 4.60 -8.32 -3.94
CA SER A 17 4.46 -9.50 -4.82
C SER A 17 5.09 -10.76 -4.22
N GLU A 18 6.06 -10.63 -3.31
CA GLU A 18 6.60 -11.77 -2.56
C GLU A 18 5.60 -12.31 -1.51
N SER A 19 4.69 -11.45 -1.04
CA SER A 19 3.67 -11.80 -0.02
C SER A 19 2.28 -12.06 -0.61
N PHE A 20 2.01 -11.56 -1.82
CA PHE A 20 0.71 -11.67 -2.49
C PHE A 20 0.93 -12.06 -3.96
N GLU A 21 0.68 -13.32 -4.29
CA GLU A 21 0.89 -13.87 -5.64
C GLU A 21 -0.13 -13.34 -6.68
N GLU A 22 -1.32 -12.93 -6.26
CA GLU A 22 -2.42 -12.51 -7.15
C GLU A 22 -3.01 -11.15 -6.72
N LEU A 23 -2.26 -10.09 -6.96
CA LEU A 23 -2.76 -8.73 -6.79
C LEU A 23 -3.46 -8.26 -8.08
N ASP A 24 -4.77 -8.07 -8.01
CA ASP A 24 -5.57 -7.54 -9.13
C ASP A 24 -5.28 -6.05 -9.31
N GLU A 25 -4.48 -5.72 -10.31
CA GLU A 25 -4.15 -4.36 -10.69
C GLU A 25 -4.93 -3.95 -11.94
N GLN A 26 -5.69 -2.86 -11.82
CA GLN A 26 -6.44 -2.26 -12.92
C GLN A 26 -6.06 -0.78 -13.03
N ASP A 27 -5.61 -0.35 -14.20
CA ASP A 27 -5.17 1.03 -14.47
C ASP A 27 -4.13 1.57 -13.46
N GLY A 28 -3.24 0.71 -12.98
CA GLY A 28 -2.21 1.06 -11.99
C GLY A 28 -2.71 1.13 -10.55
N TRP A 29 -3.99 0.82 -10.30
CA TRP A 29 -4.59 0.72 -8.99
C TRP A 29 -4.81 -0.73 -8.59
N LEU A 30 -4.35 -1.06 -7.39
CA LEU A 30 -4.59 -2.33 -6.73
C LEU A 30 -5.90 -2.26 -5.96
N LYS A 31 -6.89 -3.06 -6.32
CA LYS A 31 -8.18 -3.04 -5.63
C LYS A 31 -8.23 -4.13 -4.57
N VAL A 32 -7.98 -3.76 -3.32
CA VAL A 32 -7.86 -4.73 -2.22
C VAL A 32 -8.78 -4.40 -1.05
N PRO A 33 -9.18 -5.39 -0.23
CA PRO A 33 -9.87 -5.11 1.04
C PRO A 33 -9.00 -4.26 1.97
N VAL A 34 -9.63 -3.41 2.80
CA VAL A 34 -8.94 -2.61 3.87
C VAL A 34 -7.91 -3.43 4.66
N ARG A 35 -8.22 -4.68 5.01
CA ARG A 35 -7.33 -5.55 5.78
C ARG A 35 -6.05 -5.93 5.02
N ILE A 36 -6.13 -6.05 3.70
CA ILE A 36 -4.97 -6.33 2.85
C ILE A 36 -4.15 -5.06 2.68
N ALA A 37 -4.80 -3.90 2.49
CA ALA A 37 -4.11 -2.61 2.46
C ALA A 37 -3.31 -2.33 3.73
N ALA A 38 -3.89 -2.63 4.90
CA ALA A 38 -3.18 -2.53 6.18
C ALA A 38 -1.97 -3.49 6.28
N GLN A 39 -2.07 -4.70 5.75
CA GLN A 39 -0.94 -5.64 5.69
C GLN A 39 0.17 -5.14 4.75
N ILE A 40 -0.20 -4.58 3.59
CA ILE A 40 0.75 -3.96 2.67
C ILE A 40 1.49 -2.80 3.37
N ASP A 41 0.80 -1.92 4.11
CA ASP A 41 1.45 -0.86 4.89
C ASP A 41 2.46 -1.42 5.90
N SER A 42 2.11 -2.47 6.64
CA SER A 42 3.04 -3.12 7.57
C SER A 42 4.28 -3.66 6.85
N ILE A 43 4.10 -4.41 5.77
CA ILE A 43 5.20 -4.99 4.98
C ILE A 43 6.13 -3.87 4.48
N LEU A 44 5.57 -2.79 3.91
CA LEU A 44 6.37 -1.67 3.43
C LEU A 44 7.16 -1.00 4.56
N ARG A 45 6.61 -0.89 5.77
CA ARG A 45 7.33 -0.36 6.93
C ARG A 45 8.43 -1.31 7.41
N GLU A 46 8.14 -2.60 7.50
CA GLU A 46 9.07 -3.64 7.95
C GLU A 46 10.26 -3.76 6.99
N GLU A 47 9.99 -3.73 5.69
CA GLU A 47 11.00 -3.74 4.61
C GLU A 47 11.71 -2.38 4.44
N GLN A 48 11.43 -1.41 5.33
CA GLN A 48 12.00 -0.07 5.30
C GLN A 48 11.89 0.58 3.91
N TYR A 49 10.75 0.36 3.26
CA TYR A 49 10.47 0.90 1.94
C TYR A 49 10.58 2.44 1.96
N VAL A 50 11.08 2.98 0.86
CA VAL A 50 11.28 4.42 0.65
C VAL A 50 10.58 4.80 -0.64
N GLY A 51 9.58 5.67 -0.52
CA GLY A 51 8.78 6.19 -1.64
C GLY A 51 7.37 6.52 -1.20
N THR A 52 6.42 6.50 -2.13
CA THR A 52 5.08 7.02 -1.90
C THR A 52 4.02 6.02 -2.35
N VAL A 53 3.00 5.81 -1.52
CA VAL A 53 1.82 5.00 -1.86
C VAL A 53 0.58 5.87 -1.71
N VAL A 54 -0.31 5.80 -2.70
CA VAL A 54 -1.60 6.48 -2.64
C VAL A 54 -2.68 5.51 -2.21
N TRP A 55 -3.45 5.89 -1.20
CA TRP A 55 -4.61 5.17 -0.70
C TRP A 55 -5.88 5.88 -1.11
N PHE A 56 -6.78 5.17 -1.77
CA PHE A 56 -8.06 5.71 -2.20
C PHE A 56 -9.21 4.86 -1.63
N SER A 57 -10.05 5.47 -0.79
CA SER A 57 -11.31 4.85 -0.35
C SER A 57 -12.43 5.25 -1.30
N GLU A 58 -12.95 4.29 -2.07
CA GLU A 58 -14.13 4.52 -2.92
C GLU A 58 -15.40 4.81 -2.10
N SER A 59 -15.48 4.29 -0.87
CA SER A 59 -16.66 4.44 -0.01
C SER A 59 -16.77 5.85 0.55
N ASP A 60 -15.62 6.45 0.88
CA ASP A 60 -15.54 7.77 1.50
C ASP A 60 -15.11 8.86 0.49
N PHE A 61 -14.73 8.46 -0.74
CA PHE A 61 -14.10 9.33 -1.74
C PHE A 61 -12.90 10.11 -1.19
N ILE A 62 -12.11 9.43 -0.34
CA ILE A 62 -10.92 10.01 0.30
C ILE A 62 -9.69 9.45 -0.37
N GLU A 63 -8.82 10.34 -0.85
CA GLU A 63 -7.47 10.03 -1.26
C GLU A 63 -6.49 10.44 -0.16
N LYS A 64 -5.53 9.57 0.14
CA LYS A 64 -4.48 9.81 1.12
C LYS A 64 -3.14 9.33 0.57
N GLU A 65 -2.22 10.25 0.41
CA GLU A 65 -0.84 9.95 0.09
C GLU A 65 -0.07 9.57 1.36
N ILE A 66 0.68 8.47 1.31
CA ILE A 66 1.54 7.99 2.39
C ILE A 66 2.98 7.98 1.88
N ILE A 67 3.81 8.79 2.52
CA ILE A 67 5.24 8.87 2.22
C ILE A 67 5.98 7.98 3.22
N TYR A 68 6.67 6.97 2.70
CA TYR A 68 7.56 6.10 3.45
C TYR A 68 8.98 6.58 3.27
N THR A 69 9.69 6.79 4.38
CA THR A 69 11.05 7.34 4.37
C THR A 69 12.11 6.31 4.76
N GLY A 70 11.74 5.02 4.91
CA GLY A 70 12.64 3.94 5.34
C GLY A 70 13.21 4.08 6.75
N LEU A 71 12.97 5.22 7.40
CA LEU A 71 13.21 5.43 8.81
C LEU A 71 12.05 4.79 9.55
N ALA A 72 12.28 3.59 10.11
CA ALA A 72 11.43 3.08 11.18
C ALA A 72 11.21 4.25 12.15
N ALA A 73 9.96 4.68 12.30
CA ALA A 73 9.63 5.81 13.16
C ALA A 73 10.34 5.58 14.50
N PRO A 74 11.16 6.53 14.99
CA PRO A 74 11.81 6.34 16.27
C PRO A 74 10.72 6.15 17.31
N THR A 75 10.70 4.98 17.93
CA THR A 75 9.87 4.68 19.09
C THR A 75 10.20 5.73 20.15
N LEU A 76 9.29 6.69 20.35
CA LEU A 76 9.33 7.66 21.45
C LEU A 76 8.53 7.10 22.63
#